data_AF-A0A848UIX7-F1
#
_entry.id   AF-A0A848UIX7-F1
#
_cell.length_a   1.000
_cell.length_b   1.000
_cell.length_c   1.000
_cell.angle_alpha   90.00
_cell.angle_beta   90.00
_cell.angle_gamma   90.00
#
_symmetry.space_group_name_H-M   'P 1'
#
loop_
_entity.id
_entity.type
_entity.pdbx_description
1 polymer ?
#
loop_
_entity_poly.entity_id
_entity_poly.type
_entity_poly.pdbx_seq_one_letter_code
_entity_poly.pdbx_strand_id
1 'polypeptide(L)'
;MTRRLPGLVLVLAAVVAIILGTRSELAATTPTFSVSANGWMSSAPPVGGLTETWFCPGVPATGVDGVEGEVVVANRTSDQMVGSVLLVNTDRDTQRLALDVDPWSSATIDLDELLSGPVVGAVVEIDGGGAIVEQRSLSPAGNSSAGCANATADTWYLADGFTVDGSLDQIILTNPFEQTVVANLEFATREGSRRPASYRGLTVPPRSVRVIDLGAPGAGAQSEPLLAVNVVATRGRLVVGRAQTFLGGGRVGTQVTLASPALRNQWWFANGQRSTEVSDRYSIYNPTDAEVEVDLLFIGIETPIDVDPISVPPREVVTFDPSTVVELGDGRHATVFATASGEPAIVVERASTRQAGDAAATSVVAGATPRQDGHVATTWYVAAGPAEPTENALVIYNADNVEGVVSVSAVGLSGPVPVPGLQEVPLAPASLITLDLVDDVALGRQLVIASTSRVFVERLDPTGRGDTRTSSWAVPAG
;
A
#
# COMPACT_ATOMS: atom_id res chain seq x y z
N MET A 1 -1.76 -76.47 21.38
CA MET A 1 -1.50 -75.26 20.57
C MET A 1 -2.83 -74.71 20.04
N THR A 2 -3.61 -73.94 20.81
CA THR A 2 -4.90 -73.38 20.30
C THR A 2 -5.43 -72.15 21.06
N ARG A 3 -4.63 -71.52 21.95
CA ARG A 3 -5.08 -70.34 22.73
C ARG A 3 -4.39 -69.02 22.40
N ARG A 4 -3.43 -68.99 21.47
CA ARG A 4 -2.73 -67.75 21.05
C ARG A 4 -3.25 -67.14 19.75
N LEU A 5 -4.08 -67.89 18.99
CA LEU A 5 -4.65 -67.44 17.72
C LEU A 5 -5.64 -66.26 17.85
N PRO A 6 -6.56 -66.23 18.84
CA PRO A 6 -7.54 -65.15 18.94
C PRO A 6 -6.88 -63.81 19.29
N GLY A 7 -5.90 -63.84 20.19
CA GLY A 7 -5.16 -62.63 20.60
C GLY A 7 -4.32 -62.05 19.47
N LEU A 8 -3.70 -62.90 18.64
CA LEU A 8 -2.91 -62.43 17.50
C LEU A 8 -3.78 -61.77 16.43
N VAL A 9 -4.98 -62.31 16.17
CA VAL A 9 -5.95 -61.72 15.23
C VAL A 9 -6.44 -60.36 15.72
N LEU A 10 -6.67 -60.21 17.02
CA LEU A 10 -7.14 -58.95 17.62
C LEU A 10 -6.06 -57.86 17.58
N VAL A 11 -4.80 -58.21 17.81
CA VAL A 11 -3.66 -57.29 17.65
C VAL A 11 -3.46 -56.90 16.19
N LEU A 12 -3.54 -57.85 15.26
CA LEU A 12 -3.45 -57.56 13.83
C LEU A 12 -4.61 -56.65 13.37
N ALA A 13 -5.83 -56.89 13.84
CA ALA A 13 -6.97 -56.04 13.55
C ALA A 13 -6.79 -54.62 14.12
N ALA A 14 -6.25 -54.48 15.33
CA ALA A 14 -5.95 -53.19 15.94
C ALA A 14 -4.84 -52.44 15.18
N VAL A 15 -3.78 -53.13 14.76
CA VAL A 15 -2.70 -52.53 13.96
C VAL A 15 -3.20 -52.10 12.58
N VAL A 16 -4.02 -52.93 11.92
CA VAL A 16 -4.65 -52.59 10.64
C VAL A 16 -5.62 -51.42 10.80
N ALA A 17 -6.41 -51.37 11.88
CA ALA A 17 -7.30 -50.26 12.17
C ALA A 17 -6.54 -48.95 12.46
N ILE A 18 -5.38 -49.02 13.13
CA ILE A 18 -4.50 -47.86 13.32
C ILE A 18 -3.91 -47.43 11.98
N ILE A 19 -3.37 -48.34 11.17
CA ILE A 19 -2.80 -48.01 9.84
C ILE A 19 -3.86 -47.42 8.91
N LEU A 20 -5.10 -47.91 8.96
CA LEU A 20 -6.22 -47.37 8.19
C LEU A 20 -6.76 -46.04 8.77
N GLY A 21 -6.71 -45.85 10.08
CA GLY A 21 -7.15 -44.64 10.77
C GLY A 21 -6.14 -43.49 10.77
N THR A 22 -4.83 -43.79 10.65
CA THR A 22 -3.74 -42.81 10.55
C THR A 22 -3.33 -42.52 9.11
N ARG A 23 -3.97 -43.15 8.12
CA ARG A 23 -3.95 -42.64 6.74
C ARG A 23 -4.92 -41.46 6.63
N SER A 24 -4.67 -40.42 7.40
CA SER A 24 -5.05 -39.08 6.96
C SER A 24 -4.23 -38.84 5.70
N GLU A 25 -4.88 -38.88 4.53
CA GLU A 25 -4.35 -38.19 3.36
C GLU A 25 -4.14 -36.74 3.81
N LEU A 26 -2.89 -36.35 4.08
CA LEU A 26 -2.54 -34.94 4.13
C LEU A 26 -3.09 -34.36 2.84
N ALA A 27 -3.98 -33.37 2.96
CA ALA A 27 -4.54 -32.70 1.79
C ALA A 27 -3.36 -32.32 0.91
N ALA A 28 -3.30 -32.88 -0.30
CA ALA A 28 -2.27 -32.55 -1.25
C ALA A 28 -2.48 -31.08 -1.63
N THR A 29 -1.74 -30.18 -0.98
CA THR A 29 -1.65 -28.79 -1.40
C THR A 29 -1.02 -28.83 -2.77
N THR A 30 -1.84 -28.60 -3.81
CA THR A 30 -1.31 -28.51 -5.17
C THR A 30 -0.47 -27.24 -5.18
N PRO A 31 0.86 -27.32 -5.38
CA PRO A 31 1.70 -26.13 -5.39
C PRO A 31 1.26 -25.28 -6.59
N THR A 32 0.57 -24.18 -6.31
CA THR A 32 0.28 -23.15 -7.29
C THR A 32 1.43 -22.18 -7.29
N PHE A 33 2.00 -21.88 -8.46
CA PHE A 33 2.82 -20.69 -8.59
C PHE A 33 1.96 -19.50 -8.15
N SER A 34 2.45 -18.68 -7.23
CA SER A 34 1.83 -17.38 -6.98
C SER A 34 1.85 -16.64 -8.32
N VAL A 35 0.68 -16.46 -8.92
CA VAL A 35 0.53 -15.53 -10.03
C VAL A 35 0.77 -14.18 -9.37
N SER A 36 1.99 -13.65 -9.50
CA SER A 36 2.24 -12.27 -9.09
C SER A 36 1.17 -11.42 -9.74
N ALA A 37 0.46 -10.62 -8.95
CA ALA A 37 -0.50 -9.65 -9.47
C ALA A 37 0.30 -8.55 -10.22
N ASN A 38 0.83 -8.93 -11.39
CA ASN A 38 1.72 -8.11 -12.17
C ASN A 38 0.99 -6.82 -12.53
N GLY A 39 1.56 -5.69 -12.12
CA GLY A 39 0.99 -4.39 -12.39
C GLY A 39 -0.24 -4.05 -11.57
N TRP A 40 -0.48 -4.68 -10.40
CA TRP A 40 -1.51 -4.25 -9.44
C TRP A 40 -0.90 -3.52 -8.23
N MET A 41 -1.74 -3.04 -7.31
CA MET A 41 -1.29 -2.49 -6.03
C MET A 41 -0.71 -3.59 -5.13
N SER A 42 -0.06 -3.20 -4.02
CA SER A 42 0.34 -4.13 -2.96
C SER A 42 -0.84 -5.04 -2.61
N SER A 43 -0.62 -6.35 -2.53
CA SER A 43 -1.64 -7.34 -2.24
C SER A 43 -1.06 -8.51 -1.47
N ALA A 44 -1.83 -9.06 -0.54
CA ALA A 44 -1.45 -10.22 0.24
C ALA A 44 -1.78 -11.48 -0.59
N PRO A 45 -0.78 -12.23 -1.08
CA PRO A 45 -1.04 -13.41 -1.91
C PRO A 45 -1.75 -14.51 -1.10
N PRO A 46 -2.38 -15.49 -1.79
CA PRO A 46 -2.90 -16.68 -1.15
C PRO A 46 -1.83 -17.41 -0.33
N VAL A 47 -2.22 -17.97 0.81
CA VAL A 47 -1.33 -18.80 1.63
C VAL A 47 -1.01 -20.11 0.89
N GLY A 48 0.22 -20.60 1.02
CA GLY A 48 0.64 -21.88 0.43
C GLY A 48 1.42 -21.78 -0.89
N GLY A 49 1.90 -20.58 -1.26
CA GLY A 49 2.93 -20.43 -2.29
C GLY A 49 4.22 -21.15 -1.93
N LEU A 50 5.11 -21.36 -2.92
CA LEU A 50 6.45 -21.93 -2.67
C LEU A 50 7.43 -20.88 -2.13
N THR A 51 7.35 -19.67 -2.67
CA THR A 51 8.15 -18.51 -2.28
C THR A 51 7.33 -17.26 -2.50
N GLU A 52 7.51 -16.29 -1.63
CA GLU A 52 6.90 -14.97 -1.71
C GLU A 52 7.99 -13.90 -1.60
N THR A 53 7.90 -12.84 -2.41
CA THR A 53 8.86 -11.74 -2.37
C THR A 53 8.14 -10.40 -2.31
N TRP A 54 8.60 -9.54 -1.41
CA TRP A 54 8.16 -8.15 -1.30
C TRP A 54 9.34 -7.21 -1.53
N PHE A 55 9.08 -6.11 -2.22
CA PHE A 55 10.04 -5.07 -2.55
C PHE A 55 9.57 -3.76 -1.93
N CYS A 56 10.21 -3.35 -0.85
CA CYS A 56 9.99 -2.05 -0.24
C CYS A 56 10.92 -1.04 -0.95
N PRO A 57 10.36 -0.05 -1.67
CA PRO A 57 11.18 0.89 -2.43
C PRO A 57 12.17 1.63 -1.55
N GLY A 58 11.77 1.97 -0.33
CA GLY A 58 12.63 2.50 0.70
C GLY A 58 12.05 3.69 1.41
N VAL A 59 12.61 3.94 2.59
CA VAL A 59 12.23 5.00 3.52
C VAL A 59 13.50 5.71 4.01
N PRO A 60 13.40 6.96 4.51
CA PRO A 60 14.52 7.62 5.18
C PRO A 60 15.02 6.79 6.37
N ALA A 61 16.34 6.60 6.47
CA ALA A 61 17.02 5.87 7.57
C ALA A 61 18.38 6.53 7.83
N THR A 62 18.31 7.82 8.16
CA THR A 62 19.42 8.76 7.98
C THR A 62 20.48 8.72 9.08
N GLY A 63 20.26 7.97 10.16
CA GLY A 63 21.04 8.00 11.40
C GLY A 63 20.84 9.29 12.22
N VAL A 64 19.88 10.13 11.84
CA VAL A 64 19.54 11.36 12.57
C VAL A 64 18.45 11.03 13.58
N ASP A 65 18.71 11.37 14.85
CA ASP A 65 17.77 11.16 15.96
C ASP A 65 16.34 11.58 15.59
N GLY A 66 15.41 10.63 15.68
CA GLY A 66 13.98 10.82 15.43
C GLY A 66 13.54 10.68 13.97
N VAL A 67 14.44 10.51 13.00
CA VAL A 67 14.11 10.15 11.60
C VAL A 67 14.48 8.69 11.37
N GLU A 68 13.50 7.81 11.50
CA GLU A 68 13.70 6.36 11.51
C GLU A 68 12.91 5.71 10.36
N GLY A 69 13.46 4.62 9.84
CA GLY A 69 12.86 3.82 8.79
C GLY A 69 12.66 2.40 9.26
N GLU A 70 11.47 1.84 9.06
CA GLU A 70 11.16 0.47 9.46
C GLU A 70 10.52 -0.32 8.32
N VAL A 71 10.72 -1.65 8.34
CA VAL A 71 9.91 -2.61 7.60
C VAL A 71 9.19 -3.51 8.58
N VAL A 72 7.87 -3.62 8.45
CA VAL A 72 7.04 -4.54 9.25
C VAL A 72 6.65 -5.72 8.38
N VAL A 73 6.98 -6.93 8.84
CA VAL A 73 6.61 -8.20 8.20
C VAL A 73 5.64 -8.94 9.14
N ALA A 74 4.40 -9.11 8.71
CA ALA A 74 3.38 -9.81 9.49
C ALA A 74 3.10 -11.22 8.93
N ASN A 75 3.16 -12.23 9.80
CA ASN A 75 2.88 -13.63 9.49
C ASN A 75 1.40 -13.95 9.74
N ARG A 76 0.65 -14.19 8.66
CA ARG A 76 -0.78 -14.52 8.69
C ARG A 76 -1.08 -16.02 8.81
N THR A 77 -0.12 -16.82 9.26
CA THR A 77 -0.23 -18.28 9.23
C THR A 77 0.00 -18.87 10.62
N SER A 78 -0.45 -20.11 10.79
CA SER A 78 -0.21 -20.91 11.99
C SER A 78 1.17 -21.57 12.03
N ASP A 79 1.93 -21.44 10.95
CA ASP A 79 3.27 -21.99 10.84
C ASP A 79 4.30 -20.87 11.02
N GLN A 80 5.49 -21.23 11.48
CA GLN A 80 6.60 -20.29 11.57
C GLN A 80 6.98 -19.83 10.17
N MET A 81 7.12 -18.52 9.98
CA MET A 81 7.55 -17.93 8.73
C MET A 81 9.05 -17.71 8.76
N VAL A 82 9.75 -18.29 7.80
CA VAL A 82 11.21 -18.15 7.65
C VAL A 82 11.55 -17.56 6.30
N GLY A 83 12.71 -16.90 6.21
CA GLY A 83 13.15 -16.30 4.96
C GLY A 83 14.39 -15.45 5.13
N SER A 84 14.53 -14.43 4.30
CA SER A 84 15.61 -13.45 4.40
C SER A 84 15.18 -12.03 4.04
N VAL A 85 15.86 -11.06 4.62
CA VAL A 85 15.71 -9.64 4.29
C VAL A 85 17.03 -9.14 3.75
N LEU A 86 17.03 -8.60 2.53
CA LEU A 86 18.16 -7.88 1.94
C LEU A 86 17.89 -6.38 1.98
N LEU A 87 18.67 -5.66 2.76
CA LEU A 87 18.70 -4.21 2.82
C LEU A 87 19.68 -3.66 1.78
N VAL A 88 19.31 -2.57 1.13
CA VAL A 88 20.10 -1.87 0.13
C VAL A 88 19.99 -0.36 0.33
N ASN A 89 21.10 0.38 0.19
CA ASN A 89 21.10 1.83 0.34
C ASN A 89 21.65 2.54 -0.92
N THR A 90 21.79 3.86 -0.83
CA THR A 90 22.31 4.71 -1.92
C THR A 90 23.81 4.57 -2.14
N ASP A 91 24.55 4.16 -1.12
CA ASP A 91 26.01 3.96 -1.16
C ASP A 91 26.40 2.58 -1.71
N ARG A 92 25.39 1.75 -2.03
CA ARG A 92 25.52 0.37 -2.54
C ARG A 92 26.05 -0.60 -1.49
N ASP A 93 25.94 -0.21 -0.22
CA ASP A 93 26.10 -1.13 0.88
C ASP A 93 24.84 -2.01 0.96
N THR A 94 25.05 -3.26 1.36
CA THR A 94 23.99 -4.23 1.49
C THR A 94 24.14 -5.02 2.77
N GLN A 95 23.02 -5.27 3.44
CA GLN A 95 22.97 -6.13 4.62
C GLN A 95 21.94 -7.22 4.40
N ARG A 96 22.29 -8.46 4.71
CA ARG A 96 21.35 -9.59 4.62
C ARG A 96 21.13 -10.21 5.98
N LEU A 97 19.86 -10.39 6.31
CA LEU A 97 19.39 -10.87 7.60
C LEU A 97 18.59 -12.16 7.36
N ALA A 98 18.68 -13.08 8.31
CA ALA A 98 17.69 -14.15 8.40
C ALA A 98 16.38 -13.56 8.92
N LEU A 99 15.27 -13.96 8.32
CA LEU A 99 13.94 -13.63 8.79
C LEU A 99 13.35 -14.85 9.50
N ASP A 100 12.85 -14.63 10.71
CA ASP A 100 12.09 -15.60 11.48
C ASP A 100 10.95 -14.85 12.16
N VAL A 101 9.71 -15.21 11.82
CA VAL A 101 8.50 -14.61 12.38
C VAL A 101 7.60 -15.72 12.91
N ASP A 102 7.35 -15.67 14.22
CA ASP A 102 6.47 -16.62 14.90
C ASP A 102 5.08 -16.71 14.22
N PRO A 103 4.38 -17.85 14.33
CA PRO A 103 3.00 -17.97 13.91
C PRO A 103 2.14 -16.82 14.45
N TRP A 104 1.30 -16.24 13.59
CA TRP A 104 0.36 -15.19 14.01
C TRP A 104 1.05 -14.02 14.74
N SER A 105 2.21 -13.60 14.24
CA SER A 105 3.01 -12.52 14.82
C SER A 105 3.56 -11.60 13.74
N SER A 106 4.24 -10.53 14.15
CA SER A 106 4.97 -9.64 13.25
C SER A 106 6.40 -9.42 13.74
N ALA A 107 7.28 -9.13 12.79
CA ALA A 107 8.63 -8.66 13.05
C ALA A 107 8.77 -7.24 12.49
N THR A 108 9.42 -6.37 13.28
CA THR A 108 9.84 -5.04 12.84
C THR A 108 11.34 -5.07 12.61
N ILE A 109 11.76 -4.67 11.42
CA ILE A 109 13.16 -4.51 11.03
C ILE A 109 13.48 -3.02 11.05
N ASP A 110 14.29 -2.60 12.02
CA ASP A 110 14.80 -1.23 12.13
C ASP A 110 15.91 -0.99 11.10
N LEU A 111 15.61 -0.20 10.08
CA LEU A 111 16.56 0.06 9.00
C LEU A 111 17.69 0.98 9.43
N ASP A 112 17.43 1.89 10.38
CA ASP A 112 18.40 2.89 10.84
C ASP A 112 19.53 2.22 11.64
N GLU A 113 19.18 1.28 12.51
CA GLU A 113 20.15 0.48 13.28
C GLU A 113 20.95 -0.47 12.36
N LEU A 114 20.30 -1.04 11.36
CA LEU A 114 20.87 -2.13 10.56
C LEU A 114 21.68 -1.65 9.36
N LEU A 115 21.26 -0.60 8.66
CA LEU A 115 21.95 -0.07 7.50
C LEU A 115 21.57 1.41 7.30
N SER A 116 22.38 2.35 7.77
CA SER A 116 22.10 3.77 7.58
C SER A 116 22.27 4.23 6.13
N GLY A 117 21.49 5.23 5.73
CA GLY A 117 21.65 5.97 4.47
C GLY A 117 20.51 6.98 4.26
N PRO A 118 20.64 7.92 3.30
CA PRO A 118 19.56 8.85 2.96
C PRO A 118 18.21 8.17 2.74
N VAL A 119 18.23 7.01 2.07
CA VAL A 119 17.09 6.12 1.87
C VAL A 119 17.60 4.68 1.87
N VAL A 120 16.85 3.79 2.52
CA VAL A 120 17.13 2.35 2.57
C VAL A 120 15.93 1.59 2.05
N GLY A 121 16.14 0.75 1.04
CA GLY A 121 15.16 -0.18 0.51
C GLY A 121 15.36 -1.58 1.08
N ALA A 122 14.33 -2.42 0.97
CA ALA A 122 14.37 -3.80 1.44
C ALA A 122 13.75 -4.77 0.43
N VAL A 123 14.35 -5.95 0.32
CA VAL A 123 13.78 -7.11 -0.36
C VAL A 123 13.53 -8.18 0.69
N VAL A 124 12.26 -8.53 0.89
CA VAL A 124 11.85 -9.57 1.84
C VAL A 124 11.50 -10.80 1.04
N GLU A 125 12.30 -11.86 1.16
CA GLU A 125 12.06 -13.17 0.56
C GLU A 125 11.59 -14.12 1.65
N ILE A 126 10.45 -14.76 1.45
CA ILE A 126 9.82 -15.67 2.40
C ILE A 126 9.75 -17.06 1.77
N ASP A 127 10.18 -18.05 2.52
CA ASP A 127 9.98 -19.46 2.17
C ASP A 127 8.50 -19.80 2.42
N GLY A 128 7.81 -20.22 1.37
CA GLY A 128 6.36 -20.41 1.39
C GLY A 128 5.59 -19.16 0.99
N GLY A 129 4.73 -18.68 1.89
CA GLY A 129 4.01 -17.42 1.74
C GLY A 129 3.03 -17.17 2.90
N GLY A 130 2.25 -16.10 2.80
CA GLY A 130 1.33 -15.67 3.85
C GLY A 130 1.76 -14.40 4.56
N ALA A 131 2.73 -13.66 4.02
CA ALA A 131 3.15 -12.39 4.63
C ALA A 131 2.23 -11.23 4.26
N ILE A 132 2.37 -10.16 5.03
CA ILE A 132 2.07 -8.78 4.65
C ILE A 132 3.34 -7.99 4.95
N VAL A 133 3.78 -7.15 4.02
CA VAL A 133 4.96 -6.31 4.23
C VAL A 133 4.63 -4.85 3.97
N GLU A 134 4.89 -4.01 4.97
CA GLU A 134 4.72 -2.56 4.93
C GLU A 134 6.04 -1.88 5.31
N GLN A 135 6.30 -0.72 4.73
CA GLN A 135 7.39 0.17 5.14
C GLN A 135 6.82 1.37 5.90
N ARG A 136 7.56 1.87 6.89
CA ARG A 136 7.16 3.00 7.73
C ARG A 136 8.28 4.02 7.78
N SER A 137 7.90 5.28 7.70
CA SER A 137 8.78 6.42 7.96
C SER A 137 8.30 7.07 9.25
N LEU A 138 9.20 7.13 10.24
CA LEU A 138 8.98 7.82 11.49
C LEU A 138 9.77 9.13 11.47
N SER A 139 9.13 10.22 11.88
CA SER A 139 9.72 11.56 11.78
C SER A 139 9.07 12.50 12.78
N PRO A 140 9.79 13.50 13.31
CA PRO A 140 9.17 14.54 14.14
C PRO A 140 8.13 15.36 13.38
N ALA A 141 8.20 15.37 12.04
CA ALA A 141 7.23 16.01 11.17
C ALA A 141 5.94 15.20 10.98
N GLY A 142 5.93 13.92 11.38
CA GLY A 142 4.78 13.03 11.37
C GLY A 142 5.08 11.70 10.67
N ASN A 143 4.56 10.60 11.25
CA ASN A 143 4.74 9.24 10.74
C ASN A 143 3.87 8.94 9.51
N SER A 144 4.36 8.05 8.64
CA SER A 144 3.61 7.55 7.48
C SER A 144 3.97 6.10 7.16
N SER A 145 3.06 5.38 6.51
CA SER A 145 3.20 3.96 6.18
C SER A 145 2.72 3.68 4.77
N ALA A 146 3.34 2.69 4.10
CA ALA A 146 2.90 2.22 2.79
C ALA A 146 3.15 0.72 2.62
N GLY A 147 2.27 0.03 1.88
CA GLY A 147 2.52 -1.36 1.48
C GLY A 147 3.73 -1.47 0.55
N CYS A 148 4.50 -2.55 0.68
CA CYS A 148 5.58 -2.86 -0.24
C CYS A 148 5.02 -3.54 -1.51
N ALA A 149 5.76 -3.52 -2.62
CA ALA A 149 5.31 -4.12 -3.87
C ALA A 149 5.54 -5.64 -3.87
N ASN A 150 4.63 -6.42 -4.47
CA ASN A 150 4.83 -7.86 -4.67
C ASN A 150 5.62 -8.20 -5.95
N ALA A 151 5.88 -7.20 -6.80
CA ALA A 151 6.56 -7.39 -8.07
C ALA A 151 7.30 -6.11 -8.49
N THR A 152 8.41 -6.29 -9.21
CA THR A 152 9.08 -5.19 -9.92
C THR A 152 8.43 -4.95 -11.27
N ALA A 153 8.43 -3.70 -11.74
CA ALA A 153 7.94 -3.33 -13.06
C ALA A 153 9.01 -2.57 -13.87
N ASP A 154 8.77 -2.50 -15.18
CA ASP A 154 9.56 -1.68 -16.11
C ASP A 154 8.95 -0.28 -16.27
N THR A 155 7.73 -0.03 -15.79
CA THR A 155 7.09 1.28 -15.83
C THR A 155 6.40 1.57 -14.50
N TRP A 156 6.53 2.81 -14.02
CA TRP A 156 5.93 3.27 -12.77
C TRP A 156 5.45 4.73 -12.88
N TYR A 157 4.37 5.04 -12.18
CA TYR A 157 3.68 6.32 -12.26
C TYR A 157 3.35 6.89 -10.89
N LEU A 158 3.46 8.22 -10.78
CA LEU A 158 3.00 9.04 -9.65
C LEU A 158 2.23 10.21 -10.25
N ALA A 159 1.10 10.61 -9.66
CA ALA A 159 0.21 11.62 -10.23
C ALA A 159 0.17 12.93 -9.43
N ASP A 160 0.66 12.93 -8.19
CA ASP A 160 0.81 14.12 -7.37
C ASP A 160 2.27 14.33 -6.97
N GLY A 161 2.66 15.57 -6.71
CA GLY A 161 4.02 15.91 -6.34
C GLY A 161 4.15 17.40 -6.10
N PHE A 162 5.09 17.78 -5.24
CA PHE A 162 5.08 19.11 -4.63
C PHE A 162 6.46 19.57 -4.15
N THR A 163 6.94 20.66 -4.72
CA THR A 163 8.27 21.25 -4.41
C THR A 163 8.21 22.73 -4.03
N VAL A 164 7.01 23.24 -3.70
CA VAL A 164 6.79 24.62 -3.24
C VAL A 164 7.41 24.83 -1.86
N ASP A 165 7.87 26.06 -1.59
CA ASP A 165 8.43 26.50 -0.32
C ASP A 165 9.60 25.63 0.19
N GLY A 166 10.36 25.05 -0.74
CA GLY A 166 11.48 24.17 -0.42
C GLY A 166 11.07 22.77 0.07
N SER A 167 9.79 22.39 -0.10
CA SER A 167 9.34 21.01 0.11
C SER A 167 10.15 20.04 -0.76
N LEU A 168 10.45 18.88 -0.20
CA LEU A 168 11.23 17.84 -0.87
C LEU A 168 10.32 16.82 -1.53
N ASP A 169 10.61 16.49 -2.78
CA ASP A 169 9.95 15.42 -3.53
C ASP A 169 11.01 14.48 -4.10
N GLN A 170 11.23 13.37 -3.41
CA GLN A 170 12.29 12.42 -3.70
C GLN A 170 11.73 11.15 -4.32
N ILE A 171 12.09 10.92 -5.59
CA ILE A 171 11.75 9.68 -6.31
C ILE A 171 12.82 8.64 -6.02
N ILE A 172 12.40 7.49 -5.52
CA ILE A 172 13.25 6.40 -5.07
C ILE A 172 13.20 5.27 -6.09
N LEU A 173 14.33 4.99 -6.72
CA LEU A 173 14.52 3.91 -7.68
C LEU A 173 15.33 2.79 -7.03
N THR A 174 14.71 1.66 -6.71
CA THR A 174 15.38 0.56 -6.03
C THR A 174 15.54 -0.64 -6.95
N ASN A 175 16.79 -1.05 -7.16
CA ASN A 175 17.14 -2.20 -7.97
C ASN A 175 17.48 -3.40 -7.07
N PRO A 176 16.58 -4.38 -6.93
CA PRO A 176 16.81 -5.55 -6.10
C PRO A 176 17.73 -6.60 -6.75
N PHE A 177 18.06 -6.43 -8.04
CA PHE A 177 18.71 -7.46 -8.85
C PHE A 177 20.23 -7.34 -8.90
N GLU A 178 20.88 -8.39 -9.43
CA GLU A 178 22.34 -8.44 -9.61
C GLU A 178 22.85 -7.72 -10.87
N GLN A 179 21.95 -7.21 -11.70
CA GLN A 179 22.30 -6.49 -12.93
C GLN A 179 21.89 -5.03 -12.84
N THR A 180 22.69 -4.13 -13.42
CA THR A 180 22.36 -2.71 -13.52
C THR A 180 21.09 -2.49 -14.34
N VAL A 181 20.17 -1.71 -13.77
CA VAL A 181 18.96 -1.22 -14.43
C VAL A 181 19.24 0.13 -15.08
N VAL A 182 18.67 0.37 -16.26
CA VAL A 182 18.75 1.67 -16.96
C VAL A 182 17.34 2.22 -17.10
N ALA A 183 17.09 3.39 -16.52
CA ALA A 183 15.78 4.03 -16.50
C ALA A 183 15.81 5.44 -17.12
N ASN A 184 14.66 5.86 -17.60
CA ASN A 184 14.37 7.24 -17.95
C ASN A 184 13.30 7.75 -16.98
N LEU A 185 13.39 9.03 -16.61
CA LEU A 185 12.35 9.72 -15.87
C LEU A 185 11.90 10.93 -16.68
N GLU A 186 10.59 11.07 -16.82
CA GLU A 186 9.93 12.28 -17.31
C GLU A 186 8.87 12.71 -16.29
N PHE A 187 8.49 13.97 -16.31
CA PHE A 187 7.47 14.47 -15.40
C PHE A 187 6.60 15.52 -16.08
N ALA A 188 5.37 15.66 -15.63
CA ALA A 188 4.45 16.71 -16.03
C ALA A 188 4.27 17.71 -14.90
N THR A 189 4.25 19.00 -15.24
CA THR A 189 3.86 20.08 -14.33
C THR A 189 2.56 20.72 -14.84
N ARG A 190 2.08 21.77 -14.16
CA ARG A 190 0.94 22.57 -14.68
C ARG A 190 1.22 23.22 -16.03
N GLU A 191 2.49 23.37 -16.40
CA GLU A 191 2.90 23.97 -17.68
C GLU A 191 3.13 22.92 -18.78
N GLY A 192 2.93 21.64 -18.46
CA GLY A 192 3.07 20.52 -19.39
C GLY A 192 4.25 19.59 -19.09
N SER A 193 4.47 18.64 -20.00
CA SER A 193 5.51 17.61 -19.85
C SER A 193 6.93 18.14 -20.03
N ARG A 194 7.86 17.64 -19.21
CA ARG A 194 9.29 17.93 -19.25
C ARG A 194 10.08 16.62 -19.34
N ARG A 195 11.10 16.62 -20.21
CA ARG A 195 12.00 15.47 -20.46
C ARG A 195 13.47 15.88 -20.36
N PRO A 196 13.98 16.25 -19.17
CA PRO A 196 15.36 16.70 -19.03
C PRO A 196 16.36 15.65 -19.50
N ALA A 197 17.41 16.09 -20.19
CA ALA A 197 18.47 15.19 -20.65
C ALA A 197 19.20 14.50 -19.47
N SER A 198 19.25 15.16 -18.31
CA SER A 198 19.81 14.62 -17.06
C SER A 198 19.07 13.39 -16.53
N TYR A 199 17.83 13.17 -16.96
CA TYR A 199 16.98 12.05 -16.53
C TYR A 199 16.83 10.95 -17.59
N ARG A 200 17.67 10.96 -18.63
CA ARG A 200 17.73 9.88 -19.61
C ARG A 200 18.92 8.96 -19.36
N GLY A 201 18.70 7.66 -19.44
CA GLY A 201 19.74 6.65 -19.27
C GLY A 201 20.30 6.58 -17.85
N LEU A 202 19.48 6.91 -16.84
CA LEU A 202 19.84 6.82 -15.44
C LEU A 202 20.19 5.38 -15.09
N THR A 203 21.37 5.17 -14.54
CA THR A 203 21.79 3.84 -14.07
C THR A 203 21.44 3.67 -12.60
N VAL A 204 20.85 2.51 -12.28
CA VAL A 204 20.63 2.02 -10.92
C VAL A 204 21.45 0.74 -10.77
N PRO A 205 22.61 0.79 -10.09
CA PRO A 205 23.49 -0.36 -9.91
C PRO A 205 22.80 -1.57 -9.26
N PRO A 206 23.40 -2.78 -9.35
CA PRO A 206 22.90 -3.96 -8.65
C PRO A 206 22.71 -3.71 -7.16
N ARG A 207 21.62 -4.24 -6.58
CA ARG A 207 21.32 -4.19 -5.13
C ARG A 207 21.57 -2.81 -4.52
N SER A 208 20.96 -1.78 -5.10
CA SER A 208 21.17 -0.40 -4.66
C SER A 208 19.94 0.47 -4.85
N VAL A 209 19.94 1.61 -4.17
CA VAL A 209 18.93 2.66 -4.29
C VAL A 209 19.52 3.84 -5.06
N ARG A 210 18.71 4.48 -5.90
CA ARG A 210 19.00 5.79 -6.46
C ARG A 210 17.87 6.75 -6.11
N VAL A 211 18.21 7.87 -5.49
CA VAL A 211 17.25 8.93 -5.13
C VAL A 211 17.38 10.10 -6.10
N ILE A 212 16.24 10.64 -6.54
CA ILE A 212 16.16 11.83 -7.40
C ILE A 212 15.30 12.87 -6.70
N ASP A 213 15.90 13.97 -6.29
CA ASP A 213 15.17 15.14 -5.78
C ASP A 213 14.73 16.03 -6.95
N LEU A 214 13.41 16.10 -7.19
CA LEU A 214 12.84 16.89 -8.28
C LEU A 214 12.89 18.40 -8.01
N GLY A 215 12.94 18.82 -6.74
CA GLY A 215 12.99 20.23 -6.33
C GLY A 215 14.41 20.82 -6.33
N ALA A 216 15.43 19.98 -6.52
CA ALA A 216 16.82 20.42 -6.47
C ALA A 216 17.17 21.46 -7.57
N PRO A 217 18.14 22.37 -7.32
CA PRO A 217 18.62 23.29 -8.35
C PRO A 217 19.05 22.58 -9.63
N GLY A 218 18.45 22.97 -10.76
CA GLY A 218 18.73 22.36 -12.07
C GLY A 218 18.00 21.04 -12.35
N ALA A 219 17.20 20.51 -11.41
CA ALA A 219 16.33 19.34 -11.62
C ALA A 219 15.16 19.62 -12.58
N GLY A 220 14.78 20.89 -12.70
CA GLY A 220 13.76 21.36 -13.62
C GLY A 220 12.33 21.24 -13.08
N ALA A 221 12.13 21.05 -11.78
CA ALA A 221 10.82 21.03 -11.12
C ALA A 221 10.84 21.79 -9.78
N GLN A 222 11.47 22.96 -9.74
CA GLN A 222 11.55 23.79 -8.53
C GLN A 222 10.25 24.59 -8.35
N SER A 223 9.77 24.69 -7.11
CA SER A 223 8.56 25.46 -6.75
C SER A 223 7.31 25.03 -7.52
N GLU A 224 7.20 23.74 -7.82
CA GLU A 224 6.09 23.17 -8.58
C GLU A 224 4.99 22.70 -7.61
N PRO A 225 3.77 23.23 -7.71
CA PRO A 225 2.63 22.91 -6.85
C PRO A 225 1.82 21.68 -7.32
N LEU A 226 2.28 21.02 -8.39
CA LEU A 226 1.74 19.81 -8.97
C LEU A 226 2.81 19.19 -9.88
N LEU A 227 3.16 17.92 -9.60
CA LEU A 227 4.05 17.12 -10.42
C LEU A 227 3.44 15.73 -10.61
N ALA A 228 3.50 15.20 -11.83
CA ALA A 228 3.31 13.79 -12.08
C ALA A 228 4.59 13.22 -12.68
N VAL A 229 4.92 11.98 -12.35
CA VAL A 229 6.19 11.34 -12.74
C VAL A 229 5.90 10.04 -13.48
N ASN A 230 6.60 9.82 -14.58
CA ASN A 230 6.65 8.56 -15.30
C ASN A 230 8.11 8.05 -15.33
N VAL A 231 8.33 6.87 -14.78
CA VAL A 231 9.63 6.18 -14.79
C VAL A 231 9.53 4.98 -15.72
N VAL A 232 10.41 4.91 -16.71
CA VAL A 232 10.50 3.79 -17.67
C VAL A 232 11.89 3.17 -17.62
N ALA A 233 11.99 1.93 -17.14
CA ALA A 233 13.17 1.10 -17.25
C ALA A 233 13.33 0.59 -18.69
N THR A 234 14.35 1.08 -19.38
CA THR A 234 14.72 0.64 -20.74
C THR A 234 15.55 -0.64 -20.75
N ARG A 235 16.16 -1.00 -19.60
CA ARG A 235 16.84 -2.27 -19.37
C ARG A 235 16.63 -2.72 -17.93
N GLY A 236 16.12 -3.93 -17.75
CA GLY A 236 15.83 -4.50 -16.43
C GLY A 236 14.47 -4.06 -15.89
N ARG A 237 14.21 -4.35 -14.61
CA ARG A 237 13.01 -3.96 -13.86
C ARG A 237 13.45 -3.44 -12.50
N LEU A 238 12.65 -2.58 -11.89
CA LEU A 238 12.94 -1.98 -10.57
C LEU A 238 11.64 -1.79 -9.78
N VAL A 239 11.74 -1.33 -8.54
CA VAL A 239 10.61 -0.82 -7.77
C VAL A 239 10.76 0.69 -7.56
N VAL A 240 9.66 1.44 -7.65
CA VAL A 240 9.65 2.90 -7.44
C VAL A 240 8.80 3.26 -6.24
N GLY A 241 9.34 4.08 -5.37
CA GLY A 241 8.59 4.77 -4.32
C GLY A 241 8.87 6.26 -4.34
N ARG A 242 8.24 6.97 -3.42
CA ARG A 242 8.43 8.40 -3.20
C ARG A 242 8.54 8.67 -1.70
N ALA A 243 9.45 9.55 -1.32
CA ALA A 243 9.49 10.16 0.00
C ALA A 243 9.31 11.68 -0.15
N GLN A 244 8.39 12.26 0.61
CA GLN A 244 8.07 13.67 0.56
C GLN A 244 8.17 14.30 1.94
N THR A 245 8.68 15.53 1.96
CA THR A 245 8.67 16.41 3.14
C THR A 245 8.03 17.72 2.74
N PHE A 246 6.87 18.02 3.32
CA PHE A 246 6.12 19.24 3.05
C PHE A 246 6.44 20.30 4.11
N LEU A 247 6.89 21.47 3.65
CA LEU A 247 7.32 22.58 4.51
C LEU A 247 6.42 23.83 4.42
N GLY A 248 5.50 23.88 3.46
CA GLY A 248 4.72 25.08 3.16
C GLY A 248 3.69 24.90 2.04
N GLY A 249 3.20 26.02 1.50
CA GLY A 249 2.21 26.06 0.42
C GLY A 249 0.91 25.30 0.69
N GLY A 250 0.49 25.22 1.97
CA GLY A 250 -0.72 24.51 2.40
C GLY A 250 -0.54 23.01 2.63
N ARG A 251 0.69 22.49 2.58
CA ARG A 251 1.03 21.10 2.92
C ARG A 251 2.10 21.05 4.01
N VAL A 252 1.98 20.09 4.92
CA VAL A 252 2.89 19.93 6.07
C VAL A 252 3.08 18.46 6.40
N GLY A 253 4.28 18.07 6.82
CA GLY A 253 4.57 16.72 7.33
C GLY A 253 5.40 15.88 6.37
N THR A 254 5.42 14.57 6.57
CA THR A 254 6.13 13.64 5.69
C THR A 254 5.24 12.50 5.22
N GLN A 255 5.53 11.98 4.03
CA GLN A 255 4.79 10.88 3.44
C GLN A 255 5.75 9.97 2.65
N VAL A 256 5.60 8.66 2.80
CA VAL A 256 6.16 7.67 1.89
C VAL A 256 5.05 6.97 1.10
N THR A 257 5.28 6.72 -0.19
CA THR A 257 4.32 6.01 -1.05
C THR A 257 5.01 5.02 -1.99
N LEU A 258 4.26 4.00 -2.39
CA LEU A 258 4.59 3.15 -3.52
C LEU A 258 4.01 3.78 -4.80
N ALA A 259 4.81 3.83 -5.88
CA ALA A 259 4.30 4.29 -7.18
C ALA A 259 3.34 3.25 -7.78
N SER A 260 2.47 3.67 -8.71
CA SER A 260 1.63 2.70 -9.43
C SER A 260 2.44 2.00 -10.53
N PRO A 261 2.46 0.66 -10.60
CA PRO A 261 3.18 -0.07 -11.66
C PRO A 261 2.41 -0.13 -12.99
N ALA A 262 1.20 0.43 -13.07
CA ALA A 262 0.37 0.36 -14.27
C ALA A 262 -0.70 1.46 -14.34
N LEU A 263 -1.19 1.70 -15.55
CA LEU A 263 -2.39 2.49 -15.80
C LEU A 263 -3.64 1.67 -15.52
N ARG A 264 -4.73 2.37 -15.19
CA ARG A 264 -6.06 1.79 -15.02
C ARG A 264 -7.12 2.70 -15.61
N ASN A 265 -8.26 2.07 -15.89
CA ASN A 265 -9.47 2.73 -16.33
C ASN A 265 -10.37 3.11 -15.15
N GLN A 266 -10.09 2.63 -13.93
CA GLN A 266 -10.84 2.95 -12.72
C GLN A 266 -9.92 3.10 -11.51
N TRP A 267 -10.14 4.15 -10.73
CA TRP A 267 -9.40 4.48 -9.51
C TRP A 267 -10.37 4.86 -8.39
N TRP A 268 -10.26 4.16 -7.26
CA TRP A 268 -11.19 4.25 -6.13
C TRP A 268 -10.51 4.87 -4.92
N PHE A 269 -11.26 5.68 -4.18
CA PHE A 269 -10.86 6.30 -2.93
C PHE A 269 -11.99 6.09 -1.91
N ALA A 270 -11.67 5.51 -0.76
CA ALA A 270 -12.66 5.28 0.29
C ALA A 270 -12.75 6.45 1.27
N ASN A 271 -11.78 7.37 1.28
CA ASN A 271 -11.63 8.38 2.34
C ASN A 271 -11.50 9.83 1.81
N GLY A 272 -12.53 10.34 1.14
CA GLY A 272 -12.67 11.78 0.93
C GLY A 272 -13.43 12.43 2.10
N GLN A 273 -13.12 13.69 2.42
CA GLN A 273 -13.85 14.43 3.44
C GLN A 273 -13.96 15.92 3.11
N ARG A 274 -15.19 16.43 3.07
CA ARG A 274 -15.46 17.87 3.03
C ARG A 274 -15.67 18.39 4.44
N SER A 275 -14.77 19.25 4.91
CA SER A 275 -14.95 20.04 6.14
C SER A 275 -14.04 21.26 6.13
N THR A 276 -14.11 22.11 7.16
CA THR A 276 -13.22 23.26 7.32
C THR A 276 -11.78 22.87 7.71
N GLU A 277 -11.58 21.67 8.22
CA GLU A 277 -10.30 21.13 8.71
C GLU A 277 -9.59 20.26 7.68
N VAL A 278 -10.27 19.84 6.61
CA VAL A 278 -9.72 18.94 5.60
C VAL A 278 -9.75 19.62 4.23
N SER A 279 -8.59 19.68 3.57
CA SER A 279 -8.46 20.07 2.18
C SER A 279 -7.99 18.87 1.37
N ASP A 280 -8.89 18.36 0.54
CA ASP A 280 -8.60 17.30 -0.42
C ASP A 280 -8.33 17.87 -1.81
N ARG A 281 -7.42 17.23 -2.52
CA ARG A 281 -7.16 17.44 -3.95
C ARG A 281 -6.92 16.09 -4.60
N TYR A 282 -7.48 15.91 -5.79
CA TYR A 282 -7.13 14.81 -6.68
C TYR A 282 -6.24 15.31 -7.81
N SER A 283 -5.21 14.53 -8.14
CA SER A 283 -4.31 14.78 -9.26
C SER A 283 -4.43 13.62 -10.24
N ILE A 284 -4.83 13.92 -11.47
CA ILE A 284 -5.16 12.96 -12.52
C ILE A 284 -4.10 13.07 -13.60
N TYR A 285 -3.27 12.05 -13.75
CA TYR A 285 -2.17 12.01 -14.70
C TYR A 285 -2.51 11.15 -15.90
N ASN A 286 -2.41 11.73 -17.09
CA ASN A 286 -2.47 11.04 -18.37
C ASN A 286 -1.06 10.96 -18.98
N PRO A 287 -0.32 9.85 -18.82
CA PRO A 287 0.99 9.66 -19.45
C PRO A 287 0.92 9.32 -20.95
N THR A 288 -0.28 9.18 -21.53
CA THR A 288 -0.45 8.73 -22.93
C THR A 288 -0.29 9.88 -23.93
N ASP A 289 -0.29 9.52 -25.21
CA ASP A 289 -0.15 10.48 -26.32
C ASP A 289 -1.50 10.98 -26.86
N ALA A 290 -2.61 10.58 -26.24
CA ALA A 290 -3.96 11.00 -26.59
C ALA A 290 -4.64 11.65 -25.39
N GLU A 291 -5.57 12.57 -25.65
CA GLU A 291 -6.43 13.14 -24.61
C GLU A 291 -7.33 12.04 -24.02
N VAL A 292 -7.60 12.14 -22.73
CA VAL A 292 -8.47 11.19 -22.01
C VAL A 292 -9.55 11.96 -21.28
N GLU A 293 -10.81 11.60 -21.55
CA GLU A 293 -11.95 12.05 -20.75
C GLU A 293 -12.12 11.13 -19.54
N VAL A 294 -12.27 11.74 -18.36
CA VAL A 294 -12.37 11.04 -17.08
C VAL A 294 -13.69 11.41 -16.39
N ASP A 295 -14.56 10.43 -16.24
CA ASP A 295 -15.79 10.54 -15.47
C ASP A 295 -15.47 10.47 -13.97
N LEU A 296 -16.17 11.26 -13.17
CA LEU A 296 -15.96 11.37 -11.73
C LEU A 296 -17.30 11.25 -10.99
N LEU A 297 -17.35 10.33 -10.04
CA LEU A 297 -18.53 10.12 -9.21
C LEU A 297 -18.18 10.17 -7.71
N PHE A 298 -18.93 10.98 -6.96
CA PHE A 298 -18.96 10.92 -5.50
C PHE A 298 -20.01 9.91 -5.04
N ILE A 299 -19.60 8.98 -4.18
CA ILE A 299 -20.39 7.85 -3.68
C ILE A 299 -20.21 7.70 -2.16
N GLY A 300 -20.93 6.76 -1.54
CA GLY A 300 -20.91 6.62 -0.08
C GLY A 300 -21.65 7.76 0.65
N ILE A 301 -22.48 8.50 -0.09
CA ILE A 301 -23.35 9.59 0.37
C ILE A 301 -24.81 9.26 -0.01
N GLU A 302 -25.79 9.98 0.55
CA GLU A 302 -27.22 9.67 0.37
C GLU A 302 -27.65 9.63 -1.10
N THR A 303 -27.16 10.56 -1.91
CA THR A 303 -27.40 10.59 -3.36
C THR A 303 -26.05 10.74 -4.06
N PRO A 304 -25.63 9.78 -4.90
CA PRO A 304 -24.40 9.91 -5.68
C PRO A 304 -24.41 11.18 -6.53
N ILE A 305 -23.25 11.84 -6.63
CA ILE A 305 -23.08 13.07 -7.41
C ILE A 305 -22.16 12.77 -8.58
N ASP A 306 -22.71 12.89 -9.77
CA ASP A 306 -21.96 12.84 -11.03
C ASP A 306 -21.41 14.24 -11.34
N VAL A 307 -20.15 14.29 -11.78
CA VAL A 307 -19.45 15.54 -12.10
C VAL A 307 -19.14 15.54 -13.59
N ASP A 308 -19.26 16.71 -14.22
CA ASP A 308 -18.90 16.87 -15.63
C ASP A 308 -17.53 16.24 -15.95
N PRO A 309 -17.40 15.47 -17.04
CA PRO A 309 -16.16 14.79 -17.39
C PRO A 309 -14.96 15.73 -17.43
N ILE A 310 -13.85 15.25 -16.88
CA ILE A 310 -12.61 15.98 -16.79
C ILE A 310 -11.75 15.58 -17.99
N SER A 311 -11.48 16.55 -18.87
CA SER A 311 -10.53 16.36 -19.97
C SER A 311 -9.10 16.44 -19.47
N VAL A 312 -8.31 15.40 -19.74
CA VAL A 312 -6.89 15.30 -19.34
C VAL A 312 -6.02 15.23 -20.60
N PRO A 313 -5.32 16.31 -20.97
CA PRO A 313 -4.52 16.34 -22.19
C PRO A 313 -3.37 15.31 -22.21
N PRO A 314 -2.84 14.99 -23.40
CA PRO A 314 -1.72 14.06 -23.55
C PRO A 314 -0.49 14.48 -22.73
N ARG A 315 0.07 13.53 -21.96
CA ARG A 315 1.27 13.73 -21.13
C ARG A 315 1.14 14.84 -20.09
N GLU A 316 -0.07 15.19 -19.70
CA GLU A 316 -0.34 16.24 -18.71
C GLU A 316 -0.98 15.67 -17.44
N VAL A 317 -0.90 16.46 -16.38
CA VAL A 317 -1.56 16.20 -15.09
C VAL A 317 -2.49 17.35 -14.78
N VAL A 318 -3.73 17.01 -14.43
CA VAL A 318 -4.74 17.99 -14.02
C VAL A 318 -5.10 17.81 -12.56
N THR A 319 -5.47 18.91 -11.91
CA THR A 319 -5.98 18.90 -10.56
C THR A 319 -7.50 18.97 -10.58
N PHE A 320 -8.13 18.21 -9.69
CA PHE A 320 -9.54 18.36 -9.34
C PHE A 320 -9.66 18.67 -7.82
N ASP A 321 -10.42 19.70 -7.48
CA ASP A 321 -10.66 20.15 -6.11
C ASP A 321 -12.13 19.88 -5.73
N PRO A 322 -12.42 18.91 -4.85
CA PRO A 322 -13.78 18.58 -4.45
C PRO A 322 -14.57 19.75 -3.86
N SER A 323 -13.90 20.77 -3.31
CA SER A 323 -14.57 21.93 -2.71
C SER A 323 -15.34 22.77 -3.74
N THR A 324 -15.02 22.63 -5.03
CA THR A 324 -15.69 23.35 -6.12
C THR A 324 -17.06 22.76 -6.48
N VAL A 325 -17.38 21.54 -6.04
CA VAL A 325 -18.68 20.90 -6.29
C VAL A 325 -19.69 21.40 -5.26
N VAL A 326 -20.67 22.19 -5.67
CA VAL A 326 -21.59 22.87 -4.74
C VAL A 326 -22.54 21.87 -4.07
N GLU A 327 -22.91 20.82 -4.78
CA GLU A 327 -23.83 19.77 -4.35
C GLU A 327 -23.22 18.84 -3.30
N LEU A 328 -21.88 18.77 -3.22
CA LEU A 328 -21.19 17.92 -2.28
C LEU A 328 -21.29 18.54 -0.88
N GLY A 329 -22.15 17.98 -0.03
CA GLY A 329 -22.30 18.40 1.36
C GLY A 329 -21.07 18.12 2.23
N ASP A 330 -21.07 18.69 3.44
CA ASP A 330 -20.06 18.37 4.45
C ASP A 330 -20.14 16.91 4.89
N GLY A 331 -18.99 16.32 5.20
CA GLY A 331 -18.87 14.93 5.63
C GLY A 331 -17.97 14.07 4.74
N ARG A 332 -17.96 12.78 5.04
CA ARG A 332 -17.15 11.79 4.33
C ARG A 332 -17.83 11.31 3.07
N HIS A 333 -17.04 11.00 2.07
CA HIS A 333 -17.47 10.42 0.80
C HIS A 333 -16.40 9.48 0.26
N ALA A 334 -16.83 8.54 -0.57
CA ALA A 334 -15.94 7.81 -1.46
C ALA A 334 -15.98 8.47 -2.84
N THR A 335 -14.96 8.20 -3.65
CA THR A 335 -14.81 8.78 -4.98
C THR A 335 -14.31 7.72 -5.95
N VAL A 336 -14.87 7.68 -7.15
CA VAL A 336 -14.35 6.87 -8.25
C VAL A 336 -14.10 7.73 -9.47
N PHE A 337 -12.93 7.56 -10.07
CA PHE A 337 -12.56 8.12 -11.37
C PHE A 337 -12.57 6.99 -12.38
N ALA A 338 -13.21 7.20 -13.54
CA ALA A 338 -13.24 6.21 -14.61
C ALA A 338 -12.90 6.85 -15.96
N THR A 339 -12.13 6.18 -16.82
CA THR A 339 -11.93 6.65 -18.19
C THR A 339 -13.20 6.42 -19.00
N ALA A 340 -13.68 7.44 -19.71
CA ALA A 340 -14.93 7.35 -20.48
C ALA A 340 -14.86 6.30 -21.60
N SER A 341 -13.66 6.01 -22.11
CA SER A 341 -13.41 4.96 -23.10
C SER A 341 -13.46 3.54 -22.52
N GLY A 342 -13.34 3.39 -21.19
CA GLY A 342 -13.13 2.12 -20.52
C GLY A 342 -11.70 1.56 -20.65
N GLU A 343 -10.80 2.23 -21.38
CA GLU A 343 -9.42 1.78 -21.59
C GLU A 343 -8.47 2.30 -20.49
N PRO A 344 -7.50 1.49 -20.02
CA PRO A 344 -6.50 1.94 -19.06
C PRO A 344 -5.63 3.08 -19.62
N ALA A 345 -5.73 4.27 -19.03
CA ALA A 345 -5.02 5.44 -19.56
C ALA A 345 -4.50 6.42 -18.50
N ILE A 346 -4.93 6.31 -17.24
CA ILE A 346 -4.64 7.32 -16.21
C ILE A 346 -4.08 6.70 -14.93
N VAL A 347 -3.47 7.57 -14.11
CA VAL A 347 -3.19 7.37 -12.69
C VAL A 347 -3.80 8.50 -11.89
N VAL A 348 -4.39 8.20 -10.74
CA VAL A 348 -4.98 9.22 -9.85
C VAL A 348 -4.39 9.08 -8.46
N GLU A 349 -3.92 10.20 -7.90
CA GLU A 349 -3.51 10.31 -6.49
C GLU A 349 -4.36 11.37 -5.78
N ARG A 350 -4.67 11.15 -4.50
CA ARG A 350 -5.32 12.12 -3.61
C ARG A 350 -4.30 12.67 -2.63
N ALA A 351 -4.16 13.98 -2.59
CA ALA A 351 -3.49 14.69 -1.49
C ALA A 351 -4.54 15.23 -0.52
N SER A 352 -4.43 14.88 0.76
CA SER A 352 -5.33 15.33 1.83
C SER A 352 -4.52 16.01 2.92
N THR A 353 -4.74 17.32 3.13
CA THR A 353 -4.19 18.06 4.27
C THR A 353 -5.25 18.17 5.35
N ARG A 354 -4.94 17.67 6.54
CA ARG A 354 -5.81 17.71 7.71
C ARG A 354 -5.22 18.61 8.79
N GLN A 355 -6.03 19.54 9.29
CA GLN A 355 -5.72 20.38 10.44
C GLN A 355 -6.28 19.73 11.71
N ALA A 356 -5.51 19.72 12.78
CA ALA A 356 -5.92 19.26 14.10
C ALA A 356 -5.33 20.18 15.17
N GLY A 357 -6.14 21.12 15.66
CA GLY A 357 -5.66 22.21 16.52
C GLY A 357 -4.62 23.06 15.80
N ASP A 358 -3.45 23.21 16.42
CA ASP A 358 -2.30 23.95 15.85
C ASP A 358 -1.39 23.09 14.95
N ALA A 359 -1.73 21.82 14.76
CA ALA A 359 -0.97 20.87 13.94
C ALA A 359 -1.65 20.60 12.60
N ALA A 360 -0.85 20.23 11.60
CA ALA A 360 -1.31 19.83 10.28
C ALA A 360 -0.50 18.65 9.77
N ALA A 361 -1.14 17.76 9.01
CA ALA A 361 -0.48 16.70 8.27
C ALA A 361 -1.08 16.55 6.87
N THR A 362 -0.23 16.30 5.90
CA THR A 362 -0.59 15.99 4.52
C THR A 362 -0.26 14.54 4.24
N SER A 363 -1.23 13.81 3.70
CA SER A 363 -1.00 12.47 3.13
C SER A 363 -1.27 12.49 1.63
N VAL A 364 -0.55 11.63 0.90
CA VAL A 364 -0.74 11.42 -0.54
C VAL A 364 -0.92 9.92 -0.77
N VAL A 365 -2.00 9.53 -1.43
CA VAL A 365 -2.30 8.12 -1.71
C VAL A 365 -2.73 7.95 -3.17
N ALA A 366 -2.19 6.94 -3.86
CA ALA A 366 -2.74 6.48 -5.14
C ALA A 366 -4.08 5.80 -4.92
N GLY A 367 -5.04 5.97 -5.83
CA GLY A 367 -6.33 5.27 -5.70
C GLY A 367 -6.16 3.75 -5.73
N ALA A 368 -7.02 3.03 -5.02
CA ALA A 368 -7.10 1.58 -5.16
C ALA A 368 -7.70 1.24 -6.53
N THR A 369 -7.33 0.09 -7.06
CA THR A 369 -7.77 -0.33 -8.40
C THR A 369 -8.32 -1.74 -8.32
N PRO A 370 -9.35 -2.11 -9.10
CA PRO A 370 -9.62 -3.51 -9.35
C PRO A 370 -8.40 -4.18 -10.00
N ARG A 371 -8.20 -5.46 -9.73
CA ARG A 371 -7.20 -6.24 -10.46
C ARG A 371 -7.63 -6.37 -11.93
N GLN A 372 -6.69 -6.71 -12.81
CA GLN A 372 -6.94 -6.79 -14.25
C GLN A 372 -8.06 -7.77 -14.65
N ASP A 373 -8.32 -8.79 -13.84
CA ASP A 373 -9.41 -9.75 -14.01
C ASP A 373 -10.75 -9.29 -13.40
N GLY A 374 -10.82 -8.05 -12.90
CA GLY A 374 -12.00 -7.47 -12.25
C GLY A 374 -12.14 -7.84 -10.77
N HIS A 375 -11.16 -8.52 -10.17
CA HIS A 375 -11.19 -8.85 -8.75
C HIS A 375 -11.13 -7.59 -7.87
N VAL A 376 -12.00 -7.54 -6.86
CA VAL A 376 -11.99 -6.56 -5.77
C VAL A 376 -12.08 -7.35 -4.48
N ALA A 377 -11.19 -7.07 -3.54
CA ALA A 377 -11.04 -7.90 -2.36
C ALA A 377 -12.21 -7.74 -1.37
N THR A 378 -12.63 -8.85 -0.79
CA THR A 378 -13.55 -8.88 0.35
C THR A 378 -12.80 -8.96 1.68
N THR A 379 -11.49 -9.24 1.64
CA THR A 379 -10.62 -9.29 2.83
C THR A 379 -9.42 -8.37 2.62
N TRP A 380 -9.12 -7.57 3.64
CA TRP A 380 -8.01 -6.64 3.68
C TRP A 380 -7.22 -6.82 4.97
N TYR A 381 -5.95 -6.46 4.95
CA TYR A 381 -5.04 -6.67 6.07
C TYR A 381 -4.29 -5.40 6.42
N VAL A 382 -3.91 -5.26 7.68
CA VAL A 382 -3.02 -4.20 8.16
C VAL A 382 -1.87 -4.87 8.88
N ALA A 383 -0.62 -4.59 8.52
CA ALA A 383 0.53 -5.28 9.11
C ALA A 383 0.67 -4.99 10.63
N ALA A 384 0.35 -3.76 11.03
CA ALA A 384 0.21 -3.37 12.43
C ALA A 384 -0.86 -2.27 12.55
N GLY A 385 -1.82 -2.47 13.46
CA GLY A 385 -2.80 -1.46 13.86
C GLY A 385 -2.14 -0.27 14.56
N PRO A 386 -2.92 0.78 14.87
CA PRO A 386 -2.39 1.99 15.48
C PRO A 386 -1.78 1.68 16.86
N ALA A 387 -0.74 2.41 17.24
CA ALA A 387 -0.07 2.21 18.54
C ALA A 387 -0.90 2.74 19.73
N GLU A 388 -1.90 3.55 19.46
CA GLU A 388 -2.76 4.21 20.44
C GLU A 388 -4.24 4.13 20.00
N PRO A 389 -5.20 4.21 20.95
CA PRO A 389 -6.62 4.26 20.62
C PRO A 389 -6.93 5.32 19.57
N THR A 390 -7.53 4.90 18.45
CA THR A 390 -7.75 5.77 17.30
C THR A 390 -9.20 5.68 16.82
N GLU A 391 -9.92 6.80 16.93
CA GLU A 391 -11.26 6.94 16.34
C GLU A 391 -11.18 7.10 14.82
N ASN A 392 -12.20 6.60 14.12
CA ASN A 392 -12.32 6.60 12.67
C ASN A 392 -11.07 6.06 11.95
N ALA A 393 -10.39 5.10 12.57
CA ALA A 393 -9.11 4.58 12.10
C ALA A 393 -9.23 3.79 10.79
N LEU A 394 -10.39 3.19 10.51
CA LEU A 394 -10.67 2.52 9.24
C LEU A 394 -11.82 3.24 8.53
N VAL A 395 -11.66 3.45 7.23
CA VAL A 395 -12.71 3.97 6.34
C VAL A 395 -12.99 2.91 5.28
N ILE A 396 -14.21 2.39 5.29
CA ILE A 396 -14.62 1.22 4.51
C ILE A 396 -15.74 1.62 3.58
N TYR A 397 -15.52 1.45 2.29
CA TYR A 397 -16.54 1.61 1.26
C TYR A 397 -17.01 0.26 0.74
N ASN A 398 -18.32 0.01 0.82
CA ASN A 398 -18.97 -1.15 0.20
C ASN A 398 -19.14 -0.90 -1.30
N ALA A 399 -18.33 -1.57 -2.12
CA ALA A 399 -18.37 -1.44 -3.57
C ALA A 399 -19.55 -2.19 -4.20
N ASP A 400 -20.23 -3.03 -3.43
CA ASP A 400 -21.42 -3.72 -3.88
C ASP A 400 -22.69 -2.93 -3.54
N ASN A 401 -23.65 -2.94 -4.47
CA ASN A 401 -24.98 -2.39 -4.25
C ASN A 401 -25.92 -3.39 -3.56
N VAL A 402 -25.40 -4.14 -2.59
CA VAL A 402 -26.15 -5.05 -1.73
C VAL A 402 -25.70 -4.92 -0.28
N GLU A 403 -26.59 -5.26 0.65
CA GLU A 403 -26.26 -5.32 2.07
C GLU A 403 -25.18 -6.37 2.33
N GLY A 404 -24.28 -6.04 3.25
CA GLY A 404 -23.25 -6.94 3.73
C GLY A 404 -22.91 -6.66 5.18
N VAL A 405 -21.87 -7.33 5.67
CA VAL A 405 -21.28 -7.07 6.98
C VAL A 405 -19.77 -7.06 6.88
N VAL A 406 -19.12 -6.31 7.78
CA VAL A 406 -17.67 -6.34 7.98
C VAL A 406 -17.32 -6.76 9.40
N SER A 407 -16.28 -7.56 9.53
CA SER A 407 -15.71 -7.97 10.82
C SER A 407 -14.24 -7.62 10.87
N VAL A 408 -13.78 -7.09 12.00
CA VAL A 408 -12.37 -6.83 12.27
C VAL A 408 -11.86 -7.80 13.32
N SER A 409 -10.76 -8.47 13.03
CA SER A 409 -10.03 -9.31 13.98
C SER A 409 -8.59 -8.84 14.11
N ALA A 410 -8.05 -8.90 15.32
CA ALA A 410 -6.63 -8.67 15.56
C ALA A 410 -5.92 -10.01 15.73
N VAL A 411 -4.73 -10.14 15.18
CA VAL A 411 -3.95 -11.38 15.29
C VAL A 411 -3.33 -11.48 16.69
N GLY A 412 -3.66 -12.55 17.41
CA GLY A 412 -3.04 -12.90 18.69
C GLY A 412 -2.22 -14.19 18.59
N LEU A 413 -1.60 -14.59 19.70
CA LEU A 413 -0.68 -15.74 19.78
C LEU A 413 -1.24 -17.09 19.28
N SER A 414 -2.57 -17.21 19.17
CA SER A 414 -3.25 -18.44 18.73
C SER A 414 -4.08 -18.25 17.47
N GLY A 415 -3.90 -17.12 16.78
CA GLY A 415 -4.66 -16.75 15.59
C GLY A 415 -5.50 -15.49 15.75
N PRO A 416 -6.32 -15.16 14.73
CA PRO A 416 -7.19 -14.00 14.74
C PRO A 416 -8.20 -14.07 15.89
N VAL A 417 -8.28 -13.00 16.68
CA VAL A 417 -9.25 -12.78 17.74
C VAL A 417 -10.16 -11.62 17.33
N PRO A 418 -11.49 -11.77 17.41
CA PRO A 418 -12.40 -10.69 17.07
C PRO A 418 -12.15 -9.43 17.91
N VAL A 419 -12.14 -8.26 17.28
CA VAL A 419 -12.09 -6.98 18.00
C VAL A 419 -13.49 -6.70 18.58
N PRO A 420 -13.65 -6.52 19.91
CA PRO A 420 -14.93 -6.25 20.53
C PRO A 420 -15.69 -5.10 19.87
N GLY A 421 -16.95 -5.33 19.54
CA GLY A 421 -17.82 -4.33 18.91
C GLY A 421 -17.63 -4.17 17.41
N LEU A 422 -16.63 -4.83 16.81
CA LEU A 422 -16.37 -4.83 15.37
C LEU A 422 -16.65 -6.19 14.73
N GLN A 423 -17.57 -6.97 15.29
CA GLN A 423 -18.05 -8.22 14.69
C GLN A 423 -19.37 -7.98 13.94
N GLU A 424 -19.46 -8.48 12.70
CA GLU A 424 -20.65 -8.40 11.86
C GLU A 424 -21.26 -6.99 11.79
N VAL A 425 -20.41 -5.96 11.70
CA VAL A 425 -20.84 -4.57 11.58
C VAL A 425 -21.60 -4.40 10.26
N PRO A 426 -22.85 -3.90 10.27
CA PRO A 426 -23.64 -3.75 9.06
C PRO A 426 -22.97 -2.82 8.03
N LEU A 427 -22.96 -3.26 6.78
CA LEU A 427 -22.58 -2.46 5.61
C LEU A 427 -23.80 -2.32 4.69
N ALA A 428 -24.35 -1.12 4.60
CA ALA A 428 -25.43 -0.84 3.66
C ALA A 428 -24.94 -0.87 2.20
N PRO A 429 -25.82 -1.07 1.21
CA PRO A 429 -25.49 -1.01 -0.22
C PRO A 429 -24.79 0.29 -0.58
N ALA A 430 -23.68 0.21 -1.34
CA ALA A 430 -22.95 1.39 -1.84
C ALA A 430 -22.61 2.45 -0.78
N SER A 431 -22.48 2.03 0.49
CA SER A 431 -22.29 2.91 1.64
C SER A 431 -20.84 3.01 2.10
N LEU A 432 -20.53 4.08 2.82
CA LEU A 432 -19.27 4.30 3.50
C LEU A 432 -19.52 4.26 5.00
N ILE A 433 -18.67 3.55 5.74
CA ILE A 433 -18.64 3.59 7.20
C ILE A 433 -17.23 3.87 7.71
N THR A 434 -17.14 4.33 8.95
CA THR A 434 -15.89 4.41 9.70
C THR A 434 -15.93 3.49 10.91
N LEU A 435 -14.80 2.91 11.26
CA LEU A 435 -14.64 2.07 12.45
C LEU A 435 -13.54 2.62 13.34
N ASP A 436 -13.80 2.60 14.65
CA ASP A 436 -12.85 2.97 15.68
C ASP A 436 -11.96 1.78 16.04
N LEU A 437 -10.66 2.01 16.19
CA LEU A 437 -9.69 1.05 16.72
C LEU A 437 -9.21 1.53 18.08
N VAL A 438 -10.10 1.44 19.07
CA VAL A 438 -9.88 1.92 20.44
C VAL A 438 -9.72 0.80 21.47
N ASP A 439 -10.04 -0.44 21.10
CA ASP A 439 -9.86 -1.60 21.97
C ASP A 439 -8.40 -2.05 21.98
N ASP A 440 -7.86 -2.33 23.17
CA ASP A 440 -6.48 -2.77 23.40
C ASP A 440 -6.08 -3.98 22.54
N VAL A 441 -7.04 -4.84 22.15
CA VAL A 441 -6.75 -6.00 21.31
C VAL A 441 -6.27 -5.62 19.91
N ALA A 442 -6.65 -4.43 19.40
CA ALA A 442 -6.30 -3.97 18.06
C ALA A 442 -4.97 -3.19 18.01
N LEU A 443 -4.51 -2.67 19.15
CA LEU A 443 -3.39 -1.74 19.19
C LEU A 443 -2.05 -2.41 18.89
N GLY A 444 -1.33 -1.89 17.90
CA GLY A 444 -0.04 -2.40 17.45
C GLY A 444 -0.07 -3.83 16.90
N ARG A 445 -1.24 -4.44 16.71
CA ARG A 445 -1.39 -5.82 16.23
C ARG A 445 -1.79 -5.86 14.78
N GLN A 446 -1.36 -6.89 14.08
CA GLN A 446 -1.85 -7.15 12.72
C GLN A 446 -3.38 -7.27 12.73
N LEU A 447 -4.06 -6.67 11.75
CA LEU A 447 -5.52 -6.72 11.62
C LEU A 447 -5.94 -7.50 10.37
N VAL A 448 -7.08 -8.16 10.48
CA VAL A 448 -7.82 -8.80 9.39
C VAL A 448 -9.20 -8.15 9.32
N ILE A 449 -9.50 -7.52 8.18
CA ILE A 449 -10.78 -6.88 7.89
C ILE A 449 -11.48 -7.75 6.85
N ALA A 450 -12.50 -8.48 7.26
CA ALA A 450 -13.23 -9.42 6.40
C ALA A 450 -14.66 -8.94 6.18
N SER A 451 -15.10 -8.92 4.92
CA SER A 451 -16.43 -8.48 4.51
C SER A 451 -17.14 -9.56 3.69
N THR A 452 -18.47 -9.58 3.75
CA THR A 452 -19.28 -10.40 2.84
C THR A 452 -19.43 -9.78 1.44
N SER A 453 -19.17 -8.47 1.34
CA SER A 453 -19.21 -7.69 0.11
C SER A 453 -17.81 -7.27 -0.32
N ARG A 454 -17.62 -6.96 -1.61
CA ARG A 454 -16.39 -6.36 -2.13
C ARG A 454 -16.25 -4.96 -1.54
N VAL A 455 -15.09 -4.66 -0.97
CA VAL A 455 -14.86 -3.42 -0.23
C VAL A 455 -13.53 -2.78 -0.61
N PHE A 456 -13.42 -1.48 -0.36
CA PHE A 456 -12.17 -0.74 -0.33
C PHE A 456 -11.92 -0.24 1.10
N VAL A 457 -10.71 -0.44 1.62
CA VAL A 457 -10.36 -0.15 3.02
C VAL A 457 -9.14 0.77 3.08
N GLU A 458 -9.37 2.04 3.40
CA GLU A 458 -8.31 2.97 3.79
C GLU A 458 -8.16 2.98 5.31
N ARG A 459 -6.92 3.11 5.80
CA ARG A 459 -6.64 3.36 7.22
C ARG A 459 -6.15 4.79 7.43
N LEU A 460 -6.43 5.32 8.62
CA LEU A 460 -6.00 6.61 9.11
C LEU A 460 -5.14 6.41 10.36
N ASP A 461 -3.82 6.51 10.20
CA ASP A 461 -2.87 6.25 11.27
C ASP A 461 -2.46 7.55 11.98
N PRO A 462 -2.29 7.53 13.32
CA PRO A 462 -1.64 8.61 14.05
C PRO A 462 -0.26 8.94 13.50
N THR A 463 -0.01 10.23 13.28
CA THR A 463 1.32 10.70 12.86
C THR A 463 2.29 10.83 14.03
N GLY A 464 1.82 10.74 15.28
CA GLY A 464 2.59 11.12 16.48
C GLY A 464 2.75 12.63 16.68
N ARG A 465 2.12 13.46 15.83
CA ARG A 465 2.14 14.93 15.92
C ARG A 465 0.74 15.47 16.19
N GLY A 466 0.42 15.65 17.47
CA GLY A 466 -0.94 16.01 17.91
C GLY A 466 -1.97 14.99 17.41
N ASP A 467 -3.20 15.43 17.17
CA ASP A 467 -4.28 14.55 16.71
C ASP A 467 -4.31 14.37 15.18
N THR A 468 -3.20 14.69 14.49
CA THR A 468 -3.14 14.56 13.03
C THR A 468 -3.05 13.09 12.60
N ARG A 469 -3.47 12.81 11.36
CA ARG A 469 -3.55 11.47 10.77
C ARG A 469 -2.99 11.46 9.35
N THR A 470 -2.33 10.38 8.95
CA THR A 470 -1.95 10.10 7.56
C THR A 470 -2.76 8.92 7.02
N SER A 471 -3.12 8.98 5.73
CA SER A 471 -3.86 7.92 5.06
C SER A 471 -2.93 6.94 4.34
N SER A 472 -3.31 5.66 4.36
CA SER A 472 -2.74 4.63 3.50
C SER A 472 -3.76 3.51 3.26
N TRP A 473 -3.56 2.71 2.22
CA TRP A 473 -4.40 1.54 1.99
C TRP A 473 -4.03 0.41 2.95
N ALA A 474 -5.05 -0.28 3.47
CA ALA A 474 -4.84 -1.65 3.92
C ALA A 474 -4.37 -2.52 2.73
N VAL A 475 -3.76 -3.67 2.98
CA VAL A 475 -3.31 -4.58 1.94
C VAL A 475 -4.45 -5.54 1.56
N PRO A 476 -5.00 -5.48 0.33
CA PRO A 476 -6.07 -6.38 -0.12
C PRO A 476 -5.58 -7.83 -0.25
N ALA A 477 -6.45 -8.79 0.01
CA ALA A 477 -6.23 -10.18 -0.39
C ALA A 477 -6.22 -10.31 -1.93
N GLY A 478 -5.16 -10.91 -2.46
CA GLY A 478 -4.96 -11.14 -3.89
C GLY A 478 -5.55 -12.44 -4.41
#